data_AF-A0A1W0X329-F1
#
_entry.id   AF-A0A1W0X329-F1
#
_cell.length_a   1.000
_cell.length_b   1.000
_cell.length_c   1.000
_cell.angle_alpha   90.00
_cell.angle_beta   90.00
_cell.angle_gamma   90.00
#
_symmetry.space_group_name_H-M   'P 1'
#
loop_
_entity.id
_entity.type
_entity.pdbx_description
1 polymer ?
#
loop_
_entity_poly.entity_id
_entity_poly.type
_entity_poly.pdbx_seq_one_letter_code
_entity_poly.pdbx_strand_id
1 'polypeptide(L)'
;MTGLQYLDISGKSWAYQLLDDKFLGSGTFGHVHLAQAAIDGTTVRKIAVKTLNIKGTHDDMETELEKKRKASWEYLFNLDHPNILKYYGAHVTSAPGPRSIALLMEYCSGKRICA
;
A
#
# COMPACT_ATOMS: atom_id res chain seq x y z
N MET A 1 -7.41 -0.34 -17.07
CA MET A 1 -8.43 0.13 -16.11
C MET A 1 -7.97 -0.18 -14.70
N THR A 2 -7.26 0.76 -14.08
CA THR A 2 -6.92 0.70 -12.66
C THR A 2 -8.15 1.09 -11.86
N GLY A 3 -8.80 0.09 -11.27
CA GLY A 3 -10.01 0.29 -10.48
C GLY A 3 -9.72 1.03 -9.17
N LEU A 4 -10.63 1.94 -8.81
CA LEU A 4 -10.64 2.63 -7.52
C LEU A 4 -10.80 1.60 -6.40
N GLN A 5 -9.88 1.64 -5.43
CA GLN A 5 -9.86 0.76 -4.27
C GLN A 5 -10.39 1.51 -3.05
N TYR A 6 -11.18 0.85 -2.22
CA TYR A 6 -11.75 1.41 -0.99
C TYR A 6 -11.32 0.59 0.20
N LEU A 7 -10.99 1.26 1.30
CA LEU A 7 -10.48 0.63 2.51
C LEU A 7 -10.69 1.50 3.74
N ASP A 8 -10.95 0.85 4.88
CA ASP A 8 -10.88 1.50 6.18
C ASP A 8 -9.46 1.37 6.75
N ILE A 9 -8.85 2.50 7.06
CA ILE A 9 -7.58 2.56 7.79
C ILE A 9 -7.81 3.40 9.03
N SER A 10 -7.70 2.74 10.19
CA SER A 10 -7.80 3.40 11.50
C SER A 10 -9.09 4.21 11.65
N GLY A 11 -10.22 3.69 11.14
CA GLY A 11 -11.53 4.35 11.21
C GLY A 11 -11.71 5.50 10.23
N LYS A 12 -10.83 5.66 9.24
CA LYS A 12 -10.97 6.62 8.15
C LYS A 12 -11.27 5.89 6.85
N SER A 13 -12.14 6.48 6.04
CA SER A 13 -12.47 5.97 4.72
C SER A 13 -11.44 6.44 3.71
N TRP A 14 -10.69 5.49 3.15
CA TRP A 14 -9.72 5.76 2.10
C TRP A 14 -10.24 5.24 0.77
N ALA A 15 -10.05 6.03 -0.28
CA ALA A 15 -10.19 5.60 -1.65
C ALA A 15 -8.89 5.91 -2.39
N TYR A 16 -8.31 4.96 -3.13
CA TYR A 16 -7.12 5.24 -3.93
C TYR A 16 -7.17 4.62 -5.31
N GLN A 17 -6.49 5.28 -6.26
CA GLN A 17 -6.36 4.82 -7.63
C GLN A 17 -4.88 4.87 -8.04
N LEU A 18 -4.38 3.75 -8.56
CA LEU A 18 -3.06 3.71 -9.19
C LEU A 18 -3.07 4.57 -10.46
N LEU A 19 -1.99 5.31 -10.71
CA LEU A 19 -1.87 6.12 -11.91
C LEU A 19 -1.19 5.28 -13.00
N ASP A 20 -1.92 5.00 -14.10
CA ASP A 20 -1.58 4.00 -15.12
C ASP A 20 -0.13 4.11 -15.67
N ASP A 21 0.44 5.32 -15.79
CA ASP A 21 1.78 5.55 -16.32
C ASP A 21 2.84 5.93 -15.28
N LYS A 22 2.61 5.61 -14.00
CA LYS A 22 3.50 6.04 -12.90
C LYS A 22 4.08 4.87 -12.12
N PHE A 23 4.72 3.95 -12.84
CA PHE A 23 5.64 2.98 -12.25
C PHE A 23 6.86 3.68 -11.64
N LEU A 24 7.11 3.42 -10.35
CA LEU A 24 8.22 4.04 -9.60
C LEU A 24 9.42 3.09 -9.44
N GLY A 25 9.20 1.78 -9.58
CA GLY A 25 10.29 0.81 -9.56
C GLY A 25 9.86 -0.62 -9.25
N SER A 26 10.76 -1.55 -9.56
CA SER A 26 10.62 -2.98 -9.29
C SER A 26 11.72 -3.44 -8.34
N GLY A 27 11.44 -4.52 -7.60
CA GLY A 27 12.42 -5.31 -6.87
C GLY A 27 11.95 -6.76 -6.81
N THR A 28 12.78 -7.64 -6.24
CA THR A 28 12.53 -9.09 -6.21
C THR A 28 11.15 -9.48 -5.68
N PHE A 29 10.62 -8.72 -4.71
CA PHE A 29 9.35 -9.03 -4.06
C PHE A 29 8.12 -8.34 -4.67
N GLY A 30 8.29 -7.58 -5.75
CA GLY A 30 7.21 -6.90 -6.46
C GLY A 30 7.55 -5.47 -6.84
N HIS A 31 6.55 -4.64 -7.07
CA HIS A 31 6.71 -3.33 -7.73
C HIS A 31 6.03 -2.19 -6.97
N VAL A 32 6.43 -0.97 -7.27
CA VAL A 32 5.87 0.26 -6.68
C VAL A 32 5.25 1.10 -7.78
N HIS A 33 4.03 1.56 -7.55
CA HIS A 33 3.35 2.54 -8.40
C HIS A 33 3.02 3.80 -7.59
N LEU A 34 2.93 4.93 -8.28
CA LEU A 34 2.31 6.13 -7.75
C LEU A 34 0.79 5.97 -7.79
N ALA A 35 0.13 6.45 -6.75
CA ALA A 35 -1.32 6.50 -6.68
C ALA A 35 -1.79 7.86 -6.15
N GLN A 36 -3.06 8.15 -6.41
CA GLN A 36 -3.78 9.25 -5.78
C GLN A 36 -4.76 8.66 -4.78
N ALA A 37 -4.74 9.17 -3.54
CA ALA A 37 -5.61 8.73 -2.47
C ALA A 37 -6.46 9.88 -1.95
N ALA A 38 -7.76 9.65 -1.79
CA ALA A 38 -8.70 10.50 -1.10
C ALA A 38 -8.97 9.92 0.30
N ILE A 39 -8.93 10.77 1.33
CA ILE A 39 -9.20 10.42 2.73
C ILE A 39 -10.46 11.14 3.17
N ASP A 40 -11.43 10.39 3.67
CA ASP A 40 -12.76 10.83 4.07
C ASP A 40 -13.44 11.71 3.01
N GLY A 41 -13.22 11.37 1.73
CA GLY A 41 -13.76 12.09 0.57
C GLY A 41 -13.22 13.51 0.35
N THR A 42 -12.27 13.99 1.16
CA THR A 42 -11.85 15.41 1.17
C THR A 42 -10.38 15.60 0.81
N THR A 43 -9.48 14.86 1.47
CA THR A 43 -8.04 15.11 1.34
C THR A 43 -7.44 14.23 0.26
N VAL A 44 -7.09 14.84 -0.88
CA VAL A 44 -6.39 14.16 -1.97
C VAL A 44 -4.88 14.30 -1.81
N ARG A 45 -4.15 13.18 -1.78
CA ARG A 45 -2.68 13.16 -1.74
C ARG A 45 -2.08 12.11 -2.65
N LYS A 46 -0.85 12.36 -3.09
CA LYS A 46 -0.04 11.37 -3.79
C LYS A 46 0.56 10.40 -2.77
N ILE A 47 0.42 9.12 -3.04
CA ILE A 47 0.99 8.04 -2.23
C ILE A 47 1.76 7.08 -3.13
N ALA A 48 2.67 6.32 -2.54
CA ALA A 48 3.27 5.18 -3.23
C ALA A 48 2.54 3.90 -2.80
N VAL A 49 2.28 2.98 -3.73
CA VAL A 49 1.68 1.68 -3.42
C VAL A 49 2.68 0.59 -3.79
N LYS A 50 3.20 -0.12 -2.80
CA LYS A 50 4.05 -1.29 -3.01
C LYS A 50 3.16 -2.52 -3.11
N THR A 51 3.16 -3.13 -4.29
CA THR A 51 2.57 -4.44 -4.52
C THR A 51 3.59 -5.52 -4.18
N LEU A 52 3.25 -6.40 -3.26
CA LEU A 52 4.06 -7.55 -2.84
C LEU A 52 3.46 -8.83 -3.41
N ASN A 53 4.24 -9.56 -4.21
CA ASN A 53 3.81 -10.82 -4.78
C ASN A 53 3.85 -11.91 -3.71
N ILE A 54 2.73 -12.58 -3.45
CA ILE A 54 2.65 -13.68 -2.50
C ILE A 54 2.15 -14.94 -3.20
N LYS A 55 2.72 -16.08 -2.83
CA LYS A 55 2.24 -17.40 -3.25
C LYS A 55 1.28 -17.91 -2.17
N GLY A 56 -0.02 -17.99 -2.43
CA GLY A 56 -1.02 -18.47 -1.47
C GLY A 56 -2.48 -18.35 -1.93
N THR A 57 -3.42 -18.96 -1.19
CA THR A 57 -4.88 -18.79 -1.40
C THR A 57 -5.44 -17.58 -0.62
N HIS A 58 -6.71 -17.20 -0.84
CA HIS A 58 -7.30 -15.98 -0.27
C HIS A 58 -7.32 -16.05 1.24
N ASP A 59 -7.91 -17.13 1.76
CA ASP A 59 -8.12 -17.36 3.17
C ASP A 59 -6.77 -17.44 3.90
N ASP A 60 -5.77 -18.07 3.28
CA ASP A 60 -4.40 -18.09 3.80
C ASP A 60 -3.82 -16.66 3.89
N MET A 61 -3.99 -15.83 2.86
CA MET A 61 -3.41 -14.48 2.84
C MET A 61 -4.13 -13.51 3.75
N GLU A 62 -5.45 -13.56 3.86
CA GLU A 62 -6.21 -12.75 4.80
C GLU A 62 -5.87 -13.14 6.23
N THR A 63 -5.83 -14.45 6.52
CA THR A 63 -5.36 -14.98 7.81
C THR A 63 -3.91 -14.56 8.10
N GLU A 64 -3.00 -14.62 7.14
CA GLU A 64 -1.61 -14.16 7.32
C GLU A 64 -1.53 -12.64 7.49
N LEU A 65 -2.36 -11.86 6.80
CA LEU A 65 -2.45 -10.41 6.99
C LEU A 65 -2.96 -10.07 8.38
N GLU A 66 -4.00 -10.76 8.86
CA GLU A 66 -4.54 -10.63 10.22
C GLU A 66 -3.50 -11.02 11.26
N LYS A 67 -2.81 -12.15 11.07
CA LYS A 67 -1.68 -12.54 11.93
C LYS A 67 -0.59 -11.49 11.94
N LYS A 68 -0.23 -10.92 10.79
CA LYS A 68 0.80 -9.86 10.69
C LYS A 68 0.35 -8.52 11.27
N ARG A 69 -0.93 -8.16 11.11
CA ARG A 69 -1.57 -7.02 11.80
C ARG A 69 -1.44 -7.20 13.31
N LYS A 70 -1.88 -8.35 13.82
CA LYS A 70 -1.81 -8.72 15.23
C LYS A 70 -0.37 -8.81 15.77
N ALA A 71 0.58 -9.20 14.92
CA ALA A 71 1.97 -9.41 15.33
C ALA A 71 2.86 -8.17 15.25
N SER A 72 2.71 -7.27 14.26
CA SER A 72 3.71 -6.21 14.06
C SER A 72 3.29 -4.99 13.20
N TRP A 73 2.34 -5.12 12.28
CA TRP A 73 2.10 -4.05 11.28
C TRP A 73 1.41 -2.81 11.86
N GLU A 74 0.61 -2.98 12.91
CA GLU A 74 -0.01 -1.84 13.61
C GLU A 74 1.04 -0.86 14.14
N TYR A 75 2.18 -1.37 14.63
CA TYR A 75 3.29 -0.51 15.07
C TYR A 75 3.86 0.32 13.91
N LEU A 76 4.03 -0.28 12.73
CA LEU A 76 4.54 0.41 11.54
C LEU A 76 3.59 1.53 11.08
N PHE A 77 2.28 1.31 11.18
CA PHE A 77 1.27 2.31 10.78
C PHE A 77 1.14 3.46 11.78
N ASN A 78 1.40 3.18 13.06
CA ASN A 78 1.39 4.20 14.12
C ASN A 78 2.68 5.01 14.19
N LEU A 79 3.75 4.57 13.51
CA LEU A 79 5.02 5.28 13.54
C LEU A 79 4.90 6.63 12.82
N ASP A 80 5.30 7.71 13.50
CA ASP A 80 5.24 9.08 12.99
C ASP A 80 6.53 9.83 13.33
N HIS A 81 7.43 9.91 12.37
CA HIS A 81 8.71 10.58 12.56
C HIS A 81 9.19 11.19 11.23
N PRO A 82 9.71 12.43 11.22
CA PRO A 82 10.06 13.15 9.99
C PRO A 82 11.09 12.43 9.10
N ASN A 83 11.90 11.54 9.67
CA ASN A 83 12.96 10.82 8.95
C ASN A 83 12.65 9.33 8.74
N ILE A 84 11.42 8.90 9.01
CA ILE A 84 11.00 7.52 8.76
C ILE A 84 9.78 7.57 7.83
N LEU A 85 9.83 6.75 6.77
CA LEU A 85 8.76 6.68 5.78
C LEU A 85 7.42 6.38 6.45
N LYS A 86 6.41 7.21 6.19
CA LYS A 86 5.07 6.97 6.73
C LYS A 86 4.42 5.79 6.02
N TYR A 87 3.94 4.82 6.79
CA TYR A 87 3.06 3.75 6.31
C TYR A 87 1.63 4.08 6.71
N TYR A 88 0.72 4.07 5.74
CA TYR A 88 -0.70 4.34 6.00
C TYR A 88 -1.47 3.06 6.32
N GLY A 89 -1.20 1.97 5.61
CA GLY A 89 -1.91 0.71 5.81
C GLY A 89 -1.59 -0.32 4.75
N ALA A 90 -2.28 -1.46 4.81
CA ALA A 90 -2.15 -2.51 3.81
C ALA A 90 -3.42 -3.36 3.70
N HIS A 91 -3.62 -3.96 2.51
CA HIS A 91 -4.72 -4.87 2.21
C HIS A 91 -4.33 -5.85 1.10
N VAL A 92 -5.08 -6.95 0.98
CA VAL A 92 -4.93 -7.93 -0.10
C VAL A 92 -5.69 -7.43 -1.33
N THR A 93 -5.07 -7.49 -2.50
CA THR A 93 -5.71 -7.18 -3.80
C THR A 93 -5.89 -8.46 -4.61
N SER A 94 -7.03 -8.56 -5.27
CA SER A 94 -7.48 -9.80 -5.95
C SER A 94 -7.76 -9.65 -7.45
N ALA A 95 -7.56 -8.46 -8.06
CA ALA A 95 -7.95 -8.26 -9.47
C ALA A 95 -7.12 -7.19 -10.22
N PRO A 96 -6.85 -7.38 -11.53
CA PRO A 96 -6.96 -8.59 -12.35
C PRO A 96 -5.59 -9.28 -12.42
N GLY A 97 -5.23 -10.09 -11.42
CA GLY A 97 -3.88 -10.68 -11.37
C GLY A 97 -3.67 -11.62 -10.20
N PRO A 98 -2.47 -12.23 -10.08
CA PRO A 98 -2.12 -13.03 -8.92
C PRO A 98 -2.28 -12.18 -7.66
N ARG A 99 -2.87 -12.79 -6.64
CA ARG A 99 -3.14 -12.12 -5.36
C ARG A 99 -1.85 -11.54 -4.79
N SER A 100 -1.97 -10.34 -4.27
CA SER A 100 -0.83 -9.56 -3.78
C SER A 100 -1.24 -8.72 -2.59
N ILE A 101 -0.25 -8.28 -1.81
CA ILE A 101 -0.50 -7.25 -0.78
C ILE A 101 -0.19 -5.90 -1.37
N ALA A 102 -1.11 -4.95 -1.26
CA ALA A 102 -0.85 -3.54 -1.49
C ALA A 102 -0.56 -2.84 -0.16
N LEU A 103 0.68 -2.34 -0.02
CA LEU A 103 1.15 -1.53 1.10
C LEU A 103 1.13 -0.04 0.70
N LEU A 104 0.40 0.76 1.47
CA LEU A 104 0.18 2.19 1.21
C LEU A 104 1.23 3.03 1.95
N MET A 105 2.00 3.72 1.11
CA MET A 105 3.18 4.54 1.30
C MET A 105 3.07 6.06 1.34
N GLU A 106 3.83 6.79 2.15
CA GLU A 106 4.23 8.13 1.72
C GLU A 106 4.96 8.09 0.36
N TYR A 107 4.66 9.06 -0.49
CA TYR A 107 5.39 9.23 -1.75
C TYR A 107 6.59 10.17 -1.55
N CYS A 108 7.80 9.60 -1.57
CA CYS A 108 9.03 10.38 -1.62
C CYS A 108 9.39 10.71 -3.07
N SER A 109 9.35 11.99 -3.45
CA SER A 109 9.68 12.45 -4.81
C SER A 109 11.19 12.48 -5.11
N GLY A 110 12.03 12.33 -4.07
CA GLY A 110 13.48 12.25 -4.20
C GLY A 110 13.97 10.95 -4.82
N LYS A 111 15.22 10.95 -5.31
CA LYS A 111 15.90 9.71 -5.72
C LYS A 111 16.27 8.89 -4.49
N ARG A 112 16.39 7.57 -4.67
CA ARG A 112 16.98 6.69 -3.64
C ARG A 112 18.42 7.12 -3.39
N ILE A 113 18.84 7.10 -2.13
CA ILE A 113 20.25 7.23 -1.78
C ILE A 113 20.89 5.87 -2.04
N CYS A 114 21.28 5.61 -3.27
CA CYS A 114 22.16 4.50 -3.61
C CYS A 114 23.57 5.08 -3.65
N ALA A 115 24.40 4.72 -2.67
CA ALA A 115 25.85 4.91 -2.72
C ALA A 115 26.47 3.87 -3.65
#